data_AF-A0A2S9XBE7-F1
#
_entry.id   AF-A0A2S9XBE7-F1
#
_cell.length_a   1.000
_cell.length_b   1.000
_cell.length_c   1.000
_cell.angle_alpha   90.00
_cell.angle_beta   90.00
_cell.angle_gamma   90.00
#
_symmetry.space_group_name_H-M   'P 1'
#
loop_
_entity.id
_entity.type
_entity.pdbx_description
1 polymer ?
#
loop_
_entity_poly.entity_id
_entity_poly.type
_entity_poly.pdbx_seq_one_letter_code
_entity_poly.pdbx_strand_id
1 'polypeptide(L)'
;MSSQASNASNLPEPVRAVLALFEGPLEDVRFPDVDRDTLRASVAEVERRRASLQAALETVSAARAELEEGQSALLAQVRRAHAYASVYAERDEQLAAAVGAIKLDGRALAPKKKRGRPRKRAEAKRQTSLSVADDAPASEPYPPR
;
A
#
# COMPACT_ATOMS: atom_id res chain seq x y z
N MET A 1 -17.01 -20.07 23.35
CA MET A 1 -18.05 -19.05 23.16
C MET A 1 -17.53 -17.67 23.59
N SER A 2 -16.51 -17.11 22.92
CA SER A 2 -15.79 -15.93 23.46
C SER A 2 -15.47 -14.84 22.42
N SER A 3 -16.18 -14.79 21.31
CA SER A 3 -15.87 -13.86 20.19
C SER A 3 -16.68 -12.56 20.20
N GLN A 4 -17.42 -12.27 21.28
CA GLN A 4 -18.37 -11.14 21.30
C GLN A 4 -17.78 -9.84 21.88
N ALA A 5 -16.72 -9.93 22.69
CA ALA A 5 -16.14 -8.78 23.39
C ALA A 5 -15.29 -7.86 22.49
N SER A 6 -14.68 -8.37 21.42
CA SER A 6 -13.84 -7.57 20.51
C SER A 6 -14.64 -6.76 19.48
N ASN A 7 -15.94 -7.01 19.32
CA ASN A 7 -16.77 -6.34 18.31
C ASN A 7 -17.49 -5.09 18.82
N ALA A 8 -17.79 -5.00 20.13
CA ALA A 8 -18.30 -3.76 20.73
C ALA A 8 -17.29 -2.60 20.61
N SER A 9 -15.98 -2.90 20.57
CA SER A 9 -14.89 -1.93 20.39
C SER A 9 -14.87 -1.20 19.04
N ASN A 10 -15.55 -1.71 18.00
CA ASN A 10 -15.57 -1.07 16.67
C ASN A 10 -16.75 -0.11 16.45
N LEU A 11 -17.61 0.09 17.46
CA LEU A 11 -18.61 1.15 17.43
C LEU A 11 -18.00 2.48 17.92
N PRO A 12 -18.54 3.64 17.51
CA PRO A 12 -18.14 4.92 18.12
C PRO A 12 -18.43 4.92 19.62
N GLU A 13 -17.57 5.56 20.41
CA GLU A 13 -17.72 5.66 21.88
C GLU A 13 -19.11 6.18 22.32
N PRO A 14 -19.69 7.22 21.69
CA PRO A 14 -21.03 7.66 22.07
C PRO A 14 -22.11 6.60 21.85
N VAL A 15 -21.99 5.77 20.80
CA VAL A 15 -22.95 4.70 20.51
C VAL A 15 -22.86 3.61 21.57
N ARG A 16 -21.64 3.21 21.96
CA ARG A 16 -21.43 2.26 23.07
C ARG A 16 -22.03 2.77 24.37
N ALA A 17 -21.78 4.04 24.70
CA ALA A 17 -22.28 4.64 25.93
C ALA A 17 -23.81 4.60 26.01
N VAL A 18 -24.49 4.93 24.91
CA VAL A 18 -25.97 4.82 24.84
C VAL A 18 -26.43 3.37 24.96
N LEU A 19 -25.80 2.43 24.25
CA LEU A 19 -26.15 1.01 24.36
C LEU A 19 -26.02 0.50 25.80
N ALA A 20 -24.96 0.89 26.51
CA ALA A 20 -24.77 0.52 27.91
C ALA A 20 -25.88 1.06 28.83
N LEU A 21 -26.45 2.23 28.53
CA LEU A 21 -27.60 2.75 29.28
C LEU A 21 -28.85 1.87 29.08
N PHE A 22 -29.12 1.43 27.85
CA PHE A 22 -30.24 0.55 27.52
C PHE A 22 -30.03 -0.92 27.94
N GLU A 23 -28.79 -1.32 28.25
CA GLU A 23 -28.46 -2.63 28.81
C GLU A 23 -28.39 -2.64 30.35
N GLY A 24 -28.50 -1.49 31.01
CA GLY A 24 -28.51 -1.40 32.47
C GLY A 24 -29.62 -0.48 32.98
N PRO A 25 -29.34 0.81 33.27
CA PRO A 25 -30.31 1.71 33.93
C PRO A 25 -31.67 1.85 33.23
N LEU A 26 -31.73 1.64 31.91
CA LEU A 26 -32.93 1.80 31.09
C LEU A 26 -33.42 0.45 30.52
N GLU A 27 -33.02 -0.69 31.10
CA GLU A 27 -33.34 -2.01 30.53
C GLU A 27 -34.84 -2.29 30.39
N ASP A 28 -35.63 -1.79 31.35
CA ASP A 28 -37.09 -1.94 31.41
C ASP A 28 -37.84 -0.78 30.71
N VAL A 29 -37.11 0.25 30.26
CA VAL A 29 -37.71 1.41 29.60
C VAL A 29 -37.95 1.10 28.13
N ARG A 30 -39.19 1.31 27.70
CA ARG A 30 -39.62 1.16 26.30
C ARG A 30 -40.05 2.53 25.78
N PHE A 31 -39.30 3.07 24.83
CA PHE A 31 -39.77 4.18 24.00
C PHE A 31 -40.43 3.61 22.74
N PRO A 32 -41.33 4.36 22.07
CA PRO A 32 -42.12 3.83 20.95
C PRO A 32 -41.31 3.17 19.83
N ASP A 33 -40.15 3.73 19.45
CA ASP A 33 -39.30 3.21 18.36
C ASP A 33 -37.90 2.77 18.84
N VAL A 34 -37.59 3.00 20.12
CA VAL A 34 -36.24 2.81 20.67
C VAL A 34 -36.34 2.08 21.98
N ASP A 35 -35.88 0.84 21.98
CA ASP A 35 -35.68 0.04 23.17
C ASP A 35 -34.41 -0.80 23.03
N ARG A 36 -34.10 -1.57 24.08
CA ARG A 36 -32.93 -2.44 24.11
C ARG A 36 -32.90 -3.41 22.92
N ASP A 37 -34.05 -3.98 22.57
CA ASP A 37 -34.14 -5.04 21.57
C ASP A 37 -34.02 -4.45 20.15
N THR A 38 -34.62 -3.30 19.87
CA THR A 38 -34.47 -2.58 18.59
C THR A 38 -33.03 -2.07 18.39
N LEU A 39 -32.39 -1.57 19.46
CA LEU A 39 -31.00 -1.14 19.42
C LEU A 39 -30.04 -2.34 19.20
N ARG A 40 -30.27 -3.46 19.90
CA ARG A 40 -29.49 -4.69 19.70
C ARG A 40 -29.64 -5.25 18.29
N ALA A 41 -30.85 -5.24 17.74
CA ALA A 41 -31.11 -5.65 16.36
C ALA A 41 -30.38 -4.74 15.36
N SER A 42 -30.36 -3.43 15.61
CA SER A 42 -29.65 -2.45 14.77
C SER A 42 -28.14 -2.66 14.80
N VAL A 43 -27.56 -2.93 15.98
CA VAL A 43 -26.14 -3.29 16.12
C VAL A 43 -25.84 -4.56 15.34
N ALA A 44 -26.66 -5.61 15.48
CA ALA A 44 -26.48 -6.85 14.75
C ALA A 44 -26.55 -6.66 13.22
N GLU A 45 -27.43 -5.79 12.73
CA GLU A 45 -27.50 -5.44 11.31
C GLU A 45 -26.26 -4.67 10.83
N VAL A 46 -25.74 -3.74 11.62
CA VAL A 46 -24.47 -3.05 11.30
C VAL A 46 -23.33 -4.06 11.21
N GLU A 47 -23.25 -5.01 12.15
CA GLU A 47 -22.23 -6.06 12.12
C GLU A 47 -22.36 -6.97 10.89
N ARG A 48 -23.60 -7.36 10.51
CA ARG A 48 -23.83 -8.11 9.26
C ARG A 48 -23.34 -7.33 8.04
N ARG A 49 -23.64 -6.03 7.97
CA ARG A 49 -23.19 -5.16 6.87
C ARG A 49 -21.67 -5.02 6.84
N ARG A 50 -21.02 -4.92 7.99
CA ARG A 50 -19.55 -4.89 8.09
C ARG A 50 -18.93 -6.19 7.57
N ALA A 51 -19.46 -7.33 7.97
CA ALA A 51 -19.00 -8.63 7.47
C ALA A 51 -19.18 -8.74 5.94
N SER A 52 -20.34 -8.31 5.43
CA SER A 52 -20.59 -8.29 3.99
C SER A 52 -19.64 -7.36 3.23
N LEU A 53 -19.33 -6.19 3.79
CA LEU A 53 -18.35 -5.26 3.22
C LEU A 53 -16.96 -5.88 3.17
N GLN A 54 -16.54 -6.53 4.26
CA GLN A 54 -15.23 -7.18 4.35
C GLN A 54 -15.09 -8.27 3.27
N ALA A 55 -16.09 -9.14 3.11
CA ALA A 55 -16.09 -10.17 2.08
C ALA A 55 -16.04 -9.59 0.65
N ALA A 56 -16.75 -8.47 0.42
CA ALA A 56 -16.71 -7.78 -0.87
C ALA A 56 -15.32 -7.17 -1.14
N LEU A 57 -14.66 -6.59 -0.14
CA LEU A 57 -13.32 -6.04 -0.26
C LEU A 57 -12.28 -7.13 -0.56
N GLU A 58 -12.41 -8.30 0.05
CA GLU A 58 -11.57 -9.46 -0.27
C GLU A 58 -11.75 -9.92 -1.72
N THR A 59 -12.99 -9.95 -2.20
CA THR A 59 -13.30 -10.26 -3.61
C THR A 59 -12.68 -9.25 -4.57
N VAL A 60 -12.79 -7.95 -4.26
CA VAL A 60 -12.16 -6.88 -5.06
C VAL A 60 -10.65 -7.00 -5.07
N SER A 61 -10.04 -7.35 -3.92
CA SER A 61 -8.60 -7.57 -3.81
C SER A 61 -8.14 -8.72 -4.72
N ALA A 62 -8.85 -9.85 -4.69
CA ALA A 62 -8.56 -11.00 -5.54
C ALA A 62 -8.69 -10.66 -7.03
N ALA A 63 -9.79 -10.01 -7.43
CA ALA A 63 -10.01 -9.61 -8.82
C ALA A 63 -8.93 -8.64 -9.34
N ARG A 64 -8.39 -7.76 -8.48
CA ARG A 64 -7.27 -6.88 -8.83
C ARG A 64 -5.98 -7.66 -9.06
N ALA A 65 -5.68 -8.65 -8.22
CA ALA A 65 -4.50 -9.50 -8.38
C ALA A 65 -4.58 -10.31 -9.69
N GLU A 66 -5.74 -10.90 -9.98
CA GLU A 66 -5.98 -11.63 -11.24
C GLU A 66 -5.82 -10.73 -12.47
N LEU A 67 -6.32 -9.49 -12.40
CA LEU A 67 -6.16 -8.51 -13.47
C LEU A 67 -4.68 -8.15 -13.70
N GLU A 68 -3.92 -7.91 -12.63
CA GLU A 68 -2.50 -7.58 -12.72
C GLU A 68 -1.68 -8.74 -13.29
N GLU A 69 -1.99 -9.98 -12.88
CA GLU A 69 -1.40 -11.19 -13.44
C GLU A 69 -1.71 -11.33 -14.93
N GLY A 70 -2.98 -11.19 -15.32
CA GLY A 70 -3.41 -11.24 -16.71
C GLY A 70 -2.75 -10.18 -17.59
N GLN A 71 -2.63 -8.95 -17.09
CA GLN A 71 -1.93 -7.86 -17.78
C GLN A 71 -0.43 -8.16 -17.95
N SER A 72 0.20 -8.71 -16.92
CA SER A 72 1.62 -9.09 -16.95
C SER A 72 1.88 -10.22 -17.94
N ALA A 73 1.02 -11.24 -17.96
CA ALA A 73 1.08 -12.34 -18.91
C ALA A 73 0.90 -11.87 -20.35
N LEU A 74 -0.09 -10.99 -20.59
CA LEU A 74 -0.33 -10.38 -21.89
C LEU A 74 0.87 -9.55 -22.36
N LEU A 75 1.44 -8.71 -21.49
CA LEU A 75 2.62 -7.91 -21.82
C LEU A 75 3.82 -8.79 -22.20
N ALA A 76 4.03 -9.90 -21.48
CA ALA A 76 5.07 -10.86 -21.82
C ALA A 76 4.84 -11.51 -23.20
N GLN A 77 3.59 -11.84 -23.54
CA GLN A 77 3.24 -12.38 -24.86
C GLN A 77 3.45 -11.36 -25.97
N VAL A 78 3.01 -10.11 -25.76
CA VAL A 78 3.18 -9.01 -26.72
C VAL A 78 4.66 -8.73 -26.96
N ARG A 79 5.52 -8.76 -25.93
CA ARG A 79 6.97 -8.63 -26.08
C ARG A 79 7.57 -9.73 -26.96
N ARG A 80 7.16 -10.99 -26.76
CA ARG A 80 7.61 -12.10 -27.61
C ARG A 80 7.13 -11.93 -29.05
N ALA A 81 5.87 -11.56 -29.24
CA ALA A 81 5.30 -11.32 -30.56
C ALA A 81 6.02 -10.19 -31.30
N HIS A 82 6.34 -9.10 -30.61
CA HIS A 82 7.11 -7.98 -31.16
C HIS A 82 8.54 -8.38 -31.53
N ALA A 83 9.20 -9.20 -30.72
CA ALA A 83 10.51 -9.74 -31.06
C ALA A 83 10.47 -10.60 -32.33
N TYR A 84 9.46 -11.46 -32.49
CA TYR A 84 9.28 -12.25 -33.72
C TYR A 84 8.96 -11.37 -34.93
N ALA A 85 8.09 -10.37 -34.75
CA ALA A 85 7.77 -9.41 -35.80
C ALA A 85 9.02 -8.62 -36.24
N SER A 86 9.91 -8.28 -35.30
CA SER A 86 11.16 -7.57 -35.59
C SER A 86 12.10 -8.40 -36.47
N VAL A 87 12.25 -9.71 -36.19
CA VAL A 87 13.06 -10.63 -37.02
C VAL A 87 12.45 -10.80 -38.41
N TYR A 88 11.13 -10.92 -38.50
CA TYR A 88 10.45 -11.06 -39.78
C TYR A 88 10.56 -9.79 -40.65
N ALA A 89 10.52 -8.62 -40.01
CA ALA A 89 10.58 -7.33 -40.65
C ALA A 89 11.97 -6.97 -41.23
N GLU A 90 13.03 -7.72 -40.93
CA GLU A 90 14.37 -7.47 -41.48
C GLU A 90 14.42 -7.47 -43.02
N ARG A 91 13.43 -8.08 -43.67
CA ARG A 91 13.33 -8.20 -45.14
C ARG A 91 12.37 -7.18 -45.77
N ASP A 92 11.71 -6.35 -44.98
CA ASP A 92 10.71 -5.38 -45.42
C ASP A 92 10.89 -4.06 -44.63
N GLU A 93 11.41 -3.03 -45.30
CA GLU A 93 11.69 -1.73 -44.68
C GLU A 93 10.43 -1.03 -44.15
N GLN A 94 9.28 -1.19 -44.82
CA GLN A 94 8.02 -0.59 -44.38
C GLN A 94 7.52 -1.28 -43.10
N LEU A 95 7.64 -2.61 -43.05
CA LEU A 95 7.28 -3.39 -41.87
C LEU A 95 8.24 -3.13 -40.70
N ALA A 96 9.54 -2.97 -40.97
CA ALA A 96 10.54 -2.65 -39.95
C ALA A 96 10.27 -1.29 -39.30
N ALA A 97 9.90 -0.29 -40.09
CA ALA A 97 9.51 1.02 -39.59
C ALA A 97 8.24 0.94 -38.71
N ALA A 98 7.23 0.17 -39.13
CA ALA A 98 5.99 -0.01 -38.38
C ALA A 98 6.22 -0.72 -37.03
N VAL A 99 6.99 -1.81 -37.01
CA VAL A 99 7.33 -2.54 -35.79
C VAL A 99 8.21 -1.70 -34.85
N GLY A 100 9.17 -0.95 -35.41
CA GLY A 100 10.06 -0.07 -34.64
C GLY A 100 9.36 1.13 -33.98
N ALA A 101 8.21 1.55 -34.49
CA ALA A 101 7.41 2.62 -33.89
C ALA A 101 6.70 2.17 -32.59
N ILE A 102 6.50 0.87 -32.39
CA ILE A 102 5.81 0.31 -31.22
C ILE A 102 6.77 0.26 -30.03
N LYS A 103 6.49 1.03 -28.97
CA LYS A 103 7.27 1.05 -27.73
C LYS A 103 6.55 0.26 -26.64
N LEU A 104 7.02 -0.96 -26.38
CA LEU A 104 6.44 -1.84 -25.35
C LEU A 104 7.05 -1.67 -23.97
N ASP A 105 8.26 -1.12 -23.91
CA ASP A 105 8.93 -0.80 -22.66
C ASP A 105 8.89 0.72 -22.47
N GLY A 106 8.22 1.19 -21.42
CA GLY A 106 8.32 2.58 -20.97
C GLY A 106 9.75 2.97 -20.55
N ARG A 107 10.68 2.02 -20.54
CA ARG A 107 12.11 2.25 -20.33
C ARG A 107 12.81 2.23 -21.69
N ALA A 108 13.08 3.41 -22.22
CA ALA A 108 14.02 3.57 -23.32
C ALA A 108 15.31 2.82 -22.97
N LEU A 109 15.65 1.79 -23.75
CA LEU A 109 16.94 1.11 -23.69
C LEU A 109 18.01 2.18 -23.93
N ALA A 110 18.62 2.65 -22.85
CA ALA A 110 19.71 3.62 -22.93
C ALA A 110 20.77 3.06 -23.89
N PRO A 111 21.25 3.85 -24.86
CA PRO A 111 22.17 3.37 -25.87
C PRO A 111 23.42 2.78 -25.18
N LYS A 112 23.79 1.55 -25.54
CA LYS A 112 24.97 0.86 -25.03
C LYS A 112 26.20 1.70 -25.38
N LYS A 113 26.70 2.50 -24.41
CA LYS A 113 27.99 3.20 -24.56
C LYS A 113 29.07 2.15 -24.79
N LYS A 114 29.72 2.20 -25.96
CA LYS A 114 30.88 1.35 -26.29
C LYS A 114 31.91 1.48 -25.15
N ARG A 115 32.16 0.36 -24.45
CA ARG A 115 33.22 0.24 -23.45
C ARG A 115 34.56 0.50 -24.14
N GLY A 116 35.21 1.61 -23.82
CA GLY A 116 36.51 1.93 -24.40
C GLY A 116 37.12 3.19 -23.80
N ARG A 117 37.88 3.01 -22.71
CA ARG A 117 39.12 3.69 -22.31
C ARG A 117 39.16 3.96 -20.79
N PRO A 118 40.06 3.31 -20.03
CA PRO A 118 40.19 3.55 -18.60
C PRO A 118 40.76 4.95 -18.35
N ARG A 119 40.09 5.76 -17.53
CA ARG A 119 40.64 7.02 -17.03
C ARG A 119 41.63 6.71 -15.89
N LYS A 120 42.90 7.03 -16.15
CA LYS A 120 44.03 6.98 -15.24
C LYS A 120 43.72 7.77 -13.96
N ARG A 121 43.87 7.12 -12.80
CA ARG A 121 43.82 7.75 -11.46
C ARG A 121 44.90 8.83 -11.36
N ALA A 122 44.53 9.99 -10.81
CA ALA A 122 45.48 10.93 -10.22
C ALA A 122 44.98 11.23 -8.79
N GLU A 123 45.70 10.67 -7.82
CA GLU A 123 45.59 11.03 -6.40
C GLU A 123 46.32 12.36 -6.16
N ALA A 124 45.68 13.30 -5.46
CA ALA A 124 46.38 14.36 -4.75
C ALA A 124 45.55 14.92 -3.59
N LYS A 125 45.87 14.41 -2.39
CA LYS A 125 46.09 15.12 -1.12
C LYS A 125 44.95 15.95 -0.47
N ARG A 126 44.68 15.55 0.78
CA ARG A 126 44.63 16.34 2.04
C ARG A 126 43.53 17.44 2.08
N GLN A 127 42.63 17.51 3.06
CA GLN A 127 42.89 17.56 4.49
C GLN A 127 41.62 17.16 5.27
N THR A 128 41.82 16.23 6.20
CA THR A 128 40.98 16.00 7.37
C THR A 128 41.42 17.02 8.42
N SER A 129 40.52 17.88 8.88
CA SER A 129 40.69 18.60 10.14
C SER A 129 39.41 18.47 10.95
N LEU A 130 39.37 17.34 11.67
CA LEU A 130 38.60 17.16 12.88
C LEU A 130 39.46 17.74 14.01
N SER A 131 38.96 18.72 14.75
CA SER A 131 39.42 19.01 16.11
C SER A 131 38.24 19.53 16.91
N VAL A 132 37.53 18.57 17.50
CA VAL A 132 36.67 18.76 18.66
C VAL A 132 37.62 18.86 19.86
N ALA A 133 37.65 20.02 20.52
CA ALA A 133 38.27 20.18 21.82
C ALA A 133 37.15 20.13 22.86
N ASP A 134 37.09 19.00 23.55
CA ASP A 134 36.43 18.80 24.83
C ASP A 134 37.31 19.48 25.91
N ASP A 135 36.74 20.42 26.67
CA ASP A 135 37.24 20.79 28.00
C ASP A 135 36.03 21.09 28.88
N ALA A 136 35.54 20.04 29.54
CA ALA A 136 34.68 20.07 30.73
C ALA A 136 35.60 19.85 31.96
N PRO A 137 35.26 20.25 33.21
CA PRO A 137 33.90 20.26 33.76
C PRO A 137 33.58 21.37 34.79
N ALA A 138 32.35 21.88 34.78
CA ALA A 138 31.76 22.55 35.95
C ALA A 138 30.61 21.69 36.48
N SER A 139 30.92 20.95 37.54
CA SER A 139 29.97 20.32 38.45
C SER A 139 29.11 21.39 39.13
N GLU A 140 27.79 21.37 38.95
CA GLU A 140 26.85 20.96 40.00
C GLU A 140 25.39 21.06 39.51
N PRO A 141 24.53 20.12 39.95
CA PRO A 141 23.15 20.02 39.48
C PRO A 141 22.20 20.78 40.41
N TYR A 142 21.14 21.39 39.85
CA TYR A 142 19.94 21.64 40.64
C TYR A 142 18.67 21.44 39.79
N PRO A 143 17.69 20.65 40.28
CA PRO A 143 16.43 20.42 39.59
C PRO A 143 15.41 21.49 39.96
N PRO A 144 14.30 21.59 39.21
CA PRO A 144 13.04 21.78 39.91
C PRO A 144 11.90 20.86 39.45
N ARG A 145 10.95 20.72 40.38
CA ARG A 145 9.72 19.93 40.36
C ARG A 145 8.67 20.47 39.39
#